data_AF-A0A9P6ZM65-F1
#
_entry.id   AF-A0A9P6ZM65-F1
#
_cell.length_a   1.000
_cell.length_b   1.000
_cell.length_c   1.000
_cell.angle_alpha   90.00
_cell.angle_beta   90.00
_cell.angle_gamma   90.00
#
_symmetry.space_group_name_H-M   'P 1'
#
loop_
_entity.id
_entity.type
_entity.pdbx_description
1 polymer ?
#
loop_
_entity_poly.entity_id
_entity_poly.type
_entity_poly.pdbx_seq_one_letter_code
_entity_poly.pdbx_strand_id
1 'polypeptide(L)'
;MGLGKIATVAPLAPDSEEDTVTKYIVRRWDEIYPWMRFFARNCLPPPYDVLVAPPRPDLCNVFDAAKICISPLTIICTRSEEGRHLLRSSVSVQHFIAQLWIFVGNIRGDVLPGDPGTTNDGFIPMLRTTFALTNYVCVSESEDPDKITLPVSNYIHAAGGVKPVVITLLKYIRRITRDAAAVKEPQSWTTCDESVQLLHFYTVGLNYSFQFLQTISRQDASCRAQLIQQGSIRMVVDTITQISPRILVQANKELDFDPSMGLAARQNVLWSGYSYIASAIRDADDGITGVCQAIDAGLLQNLAKAVVCPAHANRRDHPPRNCMGDIELLFLLATFCIYDRVVRSIFRHWFLVQSAPMEKPEPRDKGLAIALGFVLTSTIDAMKHRNVEPINFHEYRCSGPGVR
;
A
#
# COMPACT_ATOMS: atom_id res chain seq x y z
N MET A 1 28.85 2.13 12.24
CA MET A 1 27.44 1.69 12.32
C MET A 1 26.83 1.93 10.95
N GLY A 2 26.74 0.89 10.13
CA GLY A 2 26.23 0.99 8.76
C GLY A 2 24.81 0.50 8.71
N LEU A 3 23.84 1.41 8.52
CA LEU A 3 22.51 1.04 8.06
C LEU A 3 22.69 0.36 6.70
N GLY A 4 22.28 -0.91 6.61
CA GLY A 4 22.39 -1.69 5.40
C GLY A 4 21.66 -0.98 4.27
N LYS A 5 22.40 -0.62 3.21
CA LYS A 5 21.83 -0.09 1.97
C LYS A 5 20.85 -1.13 1.41
N ILE A 6 19.55 -0.90 1.60
CA ILE A 6 18.55 -1.55 0.75
C ILE A 6 18.61 -0.81 -0.58
N ALA A 7 19.30 -1.40 -1.55
CA ALA A 7 19.25 -0.94 -2.93
C ALA A 7 17.84 -1.16 -3.47
N THR A 8 17.08 -0.08 -3.57
CA THR A 8 15.85 -0.03 -4.37
C THR A 8 16.21 0.38 -5.79
N VAL A 9 16.04 -0.60 -6.69
CA VAL A 9 15.94 -0.57 -8.16
C VAL A 9 16.32 0.75 -8.85
N ALA A 10 17.58 0.85 -9.25
CA ALA A 10 17.94 1.41 -10.55
C ALA A 10 18.39 0.23 -11.44
N PRO A 11 18.05 0.19 -12.74
CA PRO A 11 18.59 -0.82 -13.63
C PRO A 11 20.09 -0.57 -13.76
N LEU A 12 20.91 -1.39 -13.10
CA LEU A 12 22.37 -1.33 -13.19
C LEU A 12 22.86 -2.20 -14.35
N ALA A 13 23.92 -1.71 -14.99
CA ALA A 13 24.56 -2.29 -16.15
C ALA A 13 24.95 -3.77 -15.95
N PRO A 14 25.04 -4.58 -17.02
CA PRO A 14 24.97 -6.05 -16.95
C PRO A 14 26.14 -6.78 -16.25
N ASP A 15 27.13 -6.09 -15.68
CA ASP A 15 28.40 -6.69 -15.26
C ASP A 15 28.93 -6.19 -13.90
N SER A 16 28.10 -6.11 -12.84
CA SER A 16 28.57 -5.75 -11.49
C SER A 16 28.67 -6.96 -10.54
N GLU A 17 29.64 -6.95 -9.61
CA GLU A 17 29.85 -7.99 -8.58
C GLU A 17 28.60 -8.34 -7.76
N GLU A 18 27.61 -7.44 -7.70
CA GLU A 18 26.31 -7.63 -7.01
C GLU A 18 25.40 -8.66 -7.72
N ASP A 19 25.61 -8.88 -9.02
CA ASP A 19 24.95 -9.95 -9.79
C ASP A 19 25.49 -11.34 -9.40
N THR A 20 26.75 -11.42 -8.95
CA THR A 20 27.38 -12.68 -8.51
C THR A 20 26.81 -13.17 -7.17
N VAL A 21 26.64 -12.27 -6.19
CA VAL A 21 26.05 -12.62 -4.88
C VAL A 21 24.59 -13.06 -5.04
N THR A 22 23.85 -12.34 -5.88
CA THR A 22 22.45 -12.62 -6.15
C THR A 22 22.28 -13.98 -6.84
N LYS A 23 23.05 -14.23 -7.91
CA LYS A 23 23.09 -15.54 -8.61
C LYS A 23 23.57 -16.65 -7.68
N TYR A 24 24.48 -16.38 -6.76
CA TYR A 24 24.95 -17.36 -5.77
C TYR A 24 23.84 -17.77 -4.79
N ILE A 25 23.10 -16.81 -4.23
CA ILE A 25 21.99 -17.10 -3.31
C ILE A 25 20.92 -17.94 -4.01
N VAL A 26 20.54 -17.59 -5.24
CA VAL A 26 19.54 -18.36 -6.01
C VAL A 26 20.06 -19.76 -6.33
N ARG A 27 21.30 -19.92 -6.78
CA ARG A 27 21.91 -21.22 -7.08
C ARG A 27 22.05 -22.12 -5.86
N ARG A 28 22.21 -21.55 -4.66
CA ARG A 28 22.31 -22.27 -3.39
C ARG A 28 21.03 -22.23 -2.58
N TRP A 29 19.90 -21.93 -3.19
CA TRP A 29 18.63 -21.84 -2.48
C TRP A 29 18.31 -23.13 -1.70
N ASP A 30 18.61 -24.29 -2.28
CA ASP A 30 18.39 -25.59 -1.65
C ASP A 30 19.27 -25.83 -0.41
N GLU A 31 20.40 -25.13 -0.30
CA GLU A 31 21.24 -25.12 0.92
C GLU A 31 20.74 -24.07 1.92
N ILE A 32 20.38 -22.87 1.45
CA ILE A 32 20.04 -21.71 2.30
C ILE A 32 18.65 -21.87 2.93
N TYR A 33 17.65 -22.32 2.16
CA TYR A 33 16.26 -22.40 2.60
C TYR A 33 16.04 -23.35 3.80
N PRO A 34 16.64 -24.56 3.87
CA PRO A 34 16.58 -25.40 5.06
C PRO A 34 17.09 -24.70 6.32
N TRP A 35 18.19 -23.95 6.22
CA TRP A 35 18.74 -23.18 7.34
C TRP A 35 17.79 -22.06 7.78
N MET A 36 17.20 -21.32 6.83
CA MET A 36 16.19 -20.31 7.16
C MET A 36 15.00 -20.91 7.92
N ARG A 37 14.50 -22.06 7.47
CA ARG A 37 13.42 -22.78 8.18
C ARG A 37 13.86 -23.26 9.56
N PHE A 38 15.09 -23.73 9.69
CA PHE A 38 15.65 -24.18 10.95
C PHE A 38 15.72 -23.05 11.97
N PHE A 39 16.28 -21.88 11.61
CA PHE A 39 16.35 -20.73 12.51
C PHE A 39 14.97 -20.15 12.82
N ALA A 40 14.07 -20.08 11.85
CA ALA A 40 12.70 -19.66 12.09
C ALA A 40 11.97 -20.55 13.09
N ARG A 41 12.15 -21.88 13.00
CA ARG A 41 11.46 -22.84 13.87
C ARG A 41 12.06 -22.90 15.28
N ASN A 42 13.38 -22.80 15.40
CA ASN A 42 14.08 -23.07 16.67
C ASN A 42 14.44 -21.81 17.44
N CYS A 43 14.58 -20.66 16.78
CA CYS A 43 15.06 -19.43 17.42
C CYS A 43 13.97 -18.33 17.49
N LEU A 44 13.05 -18.26 16.51
CA LEU A 44 11.94 -17.30 16.58
C LEU A 44 10.84 -17.78 17.53
N PRO A 45 10.14 -16.86 18.23
CA PRO A 45 8.99 -17.23 19.03
C PRO A 45 7.90 -17.93 18.21
N PRO A 46 7.20 -18.94 18.76
CA PRO A 46 6.03 -19.47 18.11
C PRO A 46 4.96 -18.38 17.99
N PRO A 47 4.10 -18.44 16.97
CA PRO A 47 3.00 -17.49 16.79
C PRO A 47 1.89 -17.63 17.86
N TYR A 48 1.98 -18.61 18.77
CA TYR A 48 1.04 -18.90 19.85
C TYR A 48 1.75 -18.86 21.21
N ASP A 49 0.96 -18.91 22.29
CA ASP A 49 1.35 -18.58 23.67
C ASP A 49 2.76 -19.08 24.08
N VAL A 50 3.61 -18.14 24.50
CA VAL A 50 5.03 -18.36 24.82
C VAL A 50 5.20 -19.32 25.99
N LEU A 51 4.17 -19.46 26.82
CA LEU A 51 4.13 -20.30 28.03
C LEU A 51 4.16 -21.81 27.73
N VAL A 52 3.87 -22.24 26.49
CA VAL A 52 3.76 -23.66 26.11
C VAL A 52 4.93 -24.10 25.21
N ALA A 53 5.88 -23.21 24.91
CA ALA A 53 6.97 -23.51 24.00
C ALA A 53 8.06 -24.37 24.69
N PRO A 54 8.58 -25.42 24.03
CA PRO A 54 9.71 -26.18 24.56
C PRO A 54 10.95 -25.27 24.74
N PRO A 55 11.85 -25.61 25.69
CA PRO A 55 13.09 -24.87 25.91
C PRO A 55 13.89 -24.82 24.60
N ARG A 56 14.28 -23.61 24.19
CA ARG A 56 14.93 -23.37 22.92
C ARG A 56 16.44 -23.56 23.04
N PRO A 57 17.09 -24.10 22.00
CA PRO A 57 18.55 -24.16 21.98
C PRO A 57 19.12 -22.74 21.88
N ASP A 58 20.15 -22.45 22.68
CA ASP A 58 20.87 -21.17 22.67
C ASP A 58 21.82 -21.10 21.45
N LEU A 59 21.23 -20.98 20.26
CA LEU A 59 21.97 -20.95 18.99
C LEU A 59 22.25 -19.52 18.53
N CYS A 60 21.27 -18.64 18.68
CA CYS A 60 21.37 -17.21 18.43
C CYS A 60 20.17 -16.48 19.07
N ASN A 61 20.29 -15.16 19.24
CA ASN A 61 19.17 -14.35 19.69
C ASN A 61 18.08 -14.23 18.59
N VAL A 62 16.88 -13.79 18.99
CA VAL A 62 15.72 -13.65 18.09
C VAL A 62 16.00 -12.68 16.94
N PHE A 63 16.80 -11.65 17.20
CA PHE A 63 17.18 -10.64 16.23
C PHE A 63 18.05 -11.20 15.10
N ASP A 64 19.06 -11.99 15.42
CA ASP A 64 19.95 -12.66 14.48
C ASP A 64 19.19 -13.73 13.68
N ALA A 65 18.30 -14.48 14.34
CA ALA A 65 17.41 -15.42 13.66
C ALA A 65 16.51 -14.72 12.63
N ALA A 66 15.93 -13.57 12.99
CA ALA A 66 15.11 -12.78 12.08
C ALA A 66 15.94 -12.25 10.90
N LYS A 67 17.16 -11.76 11.14
CA LYS A 67 18.10 -11.33 10.09
C LYS A 67 18.42 -12.45 9.11
N ILE A 68 18.74 -13.64 9.61
CA ILE A 68 19.04 -14.82 8.79
C ILE A 68 17.85 -15.17 7.89
N CYS A 69 16.63 -15.06 8.40
CA CYS A 69 15.42 -15.37 7.63
C CYS A 69 15.07 -14.31 6.57
N ILE A 70 15.49 -13.06 6.76
CA ILE A 70 14.99 -11.93 5.97
C ILE A 70 16.01 -11.45 4.95
N SER A 71 17.30 -11.43 5.30
CA SER A 71 18.34 -10.85 4.43
C SER A 71 18.42 -11.53 3.06
N PRO A 72 18.35 -12.88 2.94
CA PRO A 72 18.31 -13.54 1.64
C PRO A 72 17.06 -13.16 0.83
N LEU A 73 15.90 -13.03 1.51
CA LEU A 73 14.63 -12.65 0.87
C LEU A 73 14.68 -11.22 0.33
N THR A 74 15.23 -10.27 1.09
CA THR A 74 15.40 -8.89 0.61
C THR A 74 16.22 -8.86 -0.68
N ILE A 75 17.38 -9.53 -0.68
CA ILE A 75 18.31 -9.52 -1.83
C ILE A 75 17.64 -10.14 -3.06
N ILE A 76 17.02 -11.30 -2.89
CA ILE A 76 16.32 -11.97 -3.99
C ILE A 76 15.19 -11.08 -4.55
N CYS A 77 14.35 -10.52 -3.67
CA CYS A 77 13.22 -9.70 -4.10
C CYS A 77 13.68 -8.46 -4.89
N THR A 78 14.74 -7.78 -4.45
CA THR A 78 15.17 -6.52 -5.08
C THR A 78 16.07 -6.73 -6.28
N ARG A 79 16.74 -7.89 -6.42
CA ARG A 79 17.85 -8.04 -7.38
C ARG A 79 17.78 -9.21 -8.36
N SER A 80 16.88 -10.19 -8.20
CA SER A 80 16.81 -11.34 -9.11
C SER A 80 15.40 -11.66 -9.57
N GLU A 81 15.17 -11.69 -10.89
CA GLU A 81 13.91 -12.20 -11.43
C GLU A 81 13.81 -13.73 -11.28
N GLU A 82 14.91 -14.48 -11.40
CA GLU A 82 14.91 -15.93 -11.14
C GLU A 82 14.54 -16.24 -9.68
N GLY A 83 15.12 -15.48 -8.74
CA GLY A 83 14.81 -15.62 -7.34
C GLY A 83 13.38 -15.18 -7.00
N ARG A 84 12.89 -14.06 -7.56
CA ARG A 84 11.48 -13.66 -7.41
C ARG A 84 10.53 -14.73 -7.96
N HIS A 85 10.85 -15.31 -9.11
CA HIS A 85 10.09 -16.41 -9.68
C HIS A 85 10.07 -17.63 -8.75
N LEU A 86 11.18 -17.97 -8.10
CA LEU A 86 11.22 -19.03 -7.10
C LEU A 86 10.27 -18.75 -5.92
N LEU A 87 10.17 -17.51 -5.43
CA LEU A 87 9.20 -17.13 -4.39
C LEU A 87 7.74 -17.25 -4.86
N ARG A 88 7.48 -17.01 -6.16
CA ARG A 88 6.15 -17.12 -6.78
C ARG A 88 5.73 -18.56 -7.13
N SER A 89 6.70 -19.44 -7.38
CA SER A 89 6.47 -20.79 -7.93
C SER A 89 6.53 -21.92 -6.89
N SER A 90 7.00 -21.65 -5.66
CA SER A 90 7.14 -22.67 -4.61
C SER A 90 6.15 -22.51 -3.46
N VAL A 91 5.26 -23.50 -3.32
CA VAL A 91 4.25 -23.55 -2.23
C VAL A 91 4.91 -23.56 -0.85
N SER A 92 5.99 -24.31 -0.66
CA SER A 92 6.68 -24.38 0.63
C SER A 92 7.32 -23.04 1.01
N VAL A 93 7.84 -22.31 0.03
CA VAL A 93 8.44 -20.98 0.24
C VAL A 93 7.36 -19.95 0.57
N GLN A 94 6.25 -19.93 -0.19
CA GLN A 94 5.09 -19.08 0.14
C GLN A 94 4.54 -19.36 1.54
N HIS A 95 4.44 -20.64 1.92
CA HIS A 95 4.00 -21.05 3.25
C HIS A 95 4.92 -20.52 4.36
N PHE A 96 6.23 -20.68 4.18
CA PHE A 96 7.23 -20.16 5.10
C PHE A 96 7.15 -18.64 5.25
N ILE A 97 7.03 -17.91 4.14
CA ILE A 97 6.95 -16.44 4.12
C ILE A 97 5.66 -15.95 4.78
N ALA A 98 4.51 -16.55 4.43
CA ALA A 98 3.21 -16.17 5.00
C ALA A 98 3.18 -16.38 6.52
N GLN A 99 3.70 -17.51 7.01
CA GLN A 99 3.78 -17.80 8.44
C GLN A 99 4.68 -16.81 9.19
N LEU A 100 5.87 -16.52 8.66
CA LEU A 100 6.77 -15.53 9.24
C LEU A 100 6.16 -14.14 9.27
N TRP A 101 5.49 -13.75 8.19
CA TRP A 101 4.82 -12.46 8.11
C TRP A 101 3.70 -12.31 9.14
N ILE A 102 2.85 -13.33 9.29
CA ILE A 102 1.80 -13.33 10.34
C ILE A 102 2.42 -13.28 11.72
N PHE A 103 3.49 -14.05 11.96
CA PHE A 103 4.24 -14.02 13.21
C PHE A 103 4.72 -12.60 13.54
N VAL A 104 5.41 -11.95 12.61
CA VAL A 104 5.92 -10.58 12.78
C VAL A 104 4.79 -9.56 12.95
N GLY A 105 3.68 -9.72 12.23
CA GLY A 105 2.50 -8.87 12.37
C GLY A 105 1.87 -8.90 13.76
N ASN A 106 2.11 -9.97 14.53
CA ASN A 106 1.58 -10.14 15.89
C ASN A 106 2.55 -9.69 16.99
N ILE A 107 3.81 -9.35 16.68
CA ILE A 107 4.76 -8.81 17.67
C ILE A 107 4.21 -7.48 18.20
N ARG A 108 4.09 -7.30 19.51
CA ARG A 108 3.61 -6.03 20.13
C ARG A 108 4.79 -5.12 20.43
N GLY A 109 4.71 -3.84 20.04
CA GLY A 109 5.80 -2.88 20.28
C GLY A 109 7.06 -3.16 19.45
N ASP A 110 8.09 -2.35 19.62
CA ASP A 110 9.34 -2.44 18.84
C ASP A 110 10.41 -3.29 19.53
N VAL A 111 9.98 -4.09 20.52
CA VAL A 111 10.81 -5.05 21.24
C VAL A 111 10.48 -6.46 20.74
N LEU A 112 11.50 -7.19 20.31
CA LEU A 112 11.34 -8.60 19.97
C LEU A 112 11.10 -9.40 21.26
N PRO A 113 10.09 -10.30 21.31
CA PRO A 113 9.85 -11.11 22.51
C PRO A 113 11.09 -11.96 22.83
N GLY A 114 11.67 -11.75 24.01
CA GLY A 114 12.87 -12.47 24.47
C GLY A 114 14.20 -11.74 24.25
N ASP A 115 14.20 -10.53 23.69
CA ASP A 115 15.42 -9.72 23.54
C ASP A 115 15.17 -8.24 23.93
N PRO A 116 15.13 -7.94 25.24
CA PRO A 116 14.81 -6.59 25.73
C PRO A 116 15.93 -5.55 25.54
N GLY A 117 17.05 -5.91 24.90
CA GLY A 117 18.26 -5.06 24.81
C GLY A 117 18.72 -4.67 23.41
N THR A 118 18.23 -5.30 22.33
CA THR A 118 18.66 -5.03 20.95
C THR A 118 17.64 -4.18 20.19
N THR A 119 17.33 -2.99 20.69
CA THR A 119 16.65 -1.97 19.87
C THR A 119 17.66 -1.34 18.93
N ASN A 120 17.98 -2.02 17.83
CA ASN A 120 18.69 -1.37 16.74
C ASN A 120 17.69 -0.48 16.02
N ASP A 121 17.79 0.83 16.23
CA ASP A 121 16.95 1.86 15.63
C ASP A 121 16.93 1.66 14.11
N GLY A 122 15.80 1.17 13.58
CA GLY A 122 15.62 0.90 12.14
C GLY A 122 15.50 -0.57 11.72
N PHE A 123 15.89 -1.55 12.55
CA PHE A 123 15.76 -2.97 12.17
C PHE A 123 14.31 -3.43 12.03
N ILE A 124 13.47 -3.10 13.00
CA ILE A 124 12.05 -3.47 12.99
C ILE A 124 11.30 -2.83 11.80
N PRO A 125 11.50 -1.53 11.48
CA PRO A 125 11.03 -0.93 10.24
C PRO A 125 11.50 -1.68 8.99
N MET A 126 12.80 -1.94 8.88
CA MET A 126 13.42 -2.68 7.76
C MET A 126 12.79 -4.07 7.58
N LEU A 127 12.56 -4.77 8.69
CA LEU A 127 11.95 -6.08 8.75
C LEU A 127 10.50 -6.04 8.25
N ARG A 128 9.70 -5.06 8.70
CA ARG A 128 8.31 -4.89 8.22
C ARG A 128 8.26 -4.56 6.73
N THR A 129 9.12 -3.65 6.26
CA THR A 129 9.21 -3.26 4.86
C THR A 129 9.63 -4.43 3.98
N THR A 130 10.59 -5.24 4.44
CA THR A 130 11.01 -6.44 3.70
C THR A 130 9.87 -7.46 3.60
N PHE A 131 9.12 -7.69 4.68
CA PHE A 131 7.97 -8.58 4.57
C PHE A 131 6.88 -8.01 3.66
N ALA A 132 6.60 -6.71 3.68
CA ALA A 132 5.67 -6.11 2.73
C ALA A 132 6.08 -6.39 1.27
N LEU A 133 7.36 -6.17 0.95
CA LEU A 133 7.95 -6.50 -0.36
C LEU A 133 7.83 -8.00 -0.68
N THR A 134 8.27 -8.86 0.22
CA THR A 134 8.35 -10.30 -0.03
C THR A 134 6.97 -10.90 -0.26
N ASN A 135 5.96 -10.49 0.52
CA ASN A 135 4.58 -10.95 0.35
C ASN A 135 3.98 -10.43 -0.95
N TYR A 136 4.23 -9.16 -1.30
CA TYR A 136 3.84 -8.64 -2.61
C TYR A 136 4.47 -9.47 -3.75
N VAL A 137 5.77 -9.74 -3.69
CA VAL A 137 6.47 -10.56 -4.70
C VAL A 137 5.84 -11.94 -4.82
N CYS A 138 5.50 -12.60 -3.70
CA CYS A 138 4.89 -13.94 -3.72
C CYS A 138 3.57 -14.01 -4.51
N VAL A 139 2.79 -12.93 -4.53
CA VAL A 139 1.48 -12.89 -5.22
C VAL A 139 1.48 -12.07 -6.51
N SER A 140 2.56 -11.34 -6.78
CA SER A 140 2.73 -10.57 -8.01
C SER A 140 2.83 -11.49 -9.23
N GLU A 141 2.33 -11.00 -10.36
CA GLU A 141 2.56 -11.63 -11.66
C GLU A 141 4.06 -11.57 -12.02
N SER A 142 4.55 -12.54 -12.80
CA SER A 142 5.93 -12.52 -13.30
C SER A 142 6.09 -11.44 -14.37
N GLU A 143 7.28 -10.85 -14.46
CA GLU A 143 7.61 -9.92 -15.54
C GLU A 143 7.75 -10.64 -16.90
N ASP A 144 8.04 -11.94 -16.84
CA ASP A 144 8.14 -12.85 -17.96
C ASP A 144 6.82 -13.63 -18.13
N PRO A 145 6.05 -13.40 -19.21
CA PRO A 145 4.75 -14.06 -19.40
C PRO A 145 4.85 -15.58 -19.57
N ASP A 146 6.02 -16.12 -19.88
CA ASP A 146 6.24 -17.56 -20.06
C ASP A 146 6.49 -18.29 -18.73
N LYS A 147 6.69 -17.54 -17.63
CA LYS A 147 6.93 -18.10 -16.30
C LYS A 147 5.63 -18.34 -15.54
N ILE A 148 5.41 -19.60 -15.17
CA ILE A 148 4.23 -20.03 -14.40
C ILE A 148 4.36 -19.60 -12.94
N THR A 149 3.44 -18.75 -12.49
CA THR A 149 3.28 -18.39 -11.07
C THR A 149 2.17 -19.21 -10.41
N LEU A 150 2.26 -19.40 -9.09
CA LEU A 150 1.18 -20.04 -8.34
C LEU A 150 -0.02 -19.09 -8.21
N PRO A 151 -1.26 -19.61 -8.19
CA PRO A 151 -2.43 -18.79 -7.93
C PRO A 151 -2.41 -18.22 -6.51
N VAL A 152 -2.98 -17.02 -6.33
CA VAL A 152 -3.06 -16.34 -5.02
C VAL A 152 -3.74 -17.19 -3.94
N SER A 153 -4.62 -18.11 -4.33
CA SER A 153 -5.29 -19.05 -3.43
C SER A 153 -4.30 -19.93 -2.66
N ASN A 154 -3.16 -20.30 -3.27
CA ASN A 154 -2.12 -21.07 -2.58
C ASN A 154 -1.49 -20.26 -1.44
N TYR A 155 -1.19 -18.98 -1.70
CA TYR A 155 -0.67 -18.07 -0.69
C TYR A 155 -1.70 -17.82 0.43
N ILE A 156 -2.97 -17.62 0.08
CA ILE A 156 -4.07 -17.45 1.03
C ILE A 156 -4.21 -18.69 1.93
N HIS A 157 -4.18 -19.89 1.35
CA HIS A 157 -4.22 -21.14 2.11
C HIS A 157 -2.99 -21.29 3.02
N ALA A 158 -1.81 -20.96 2.51
CA ALA A 158 -0.57 -20.94 3.29
C ALA A 158 -0.63 -20.02 4.52
N ALA A 159 -1.29 -18.87 4.38
CA ALA A 159 -1.53 -17.91 5.45
C ALA A 159 -2.62 -18.34 6.45
N GLY A 160 -3.29 -19.48 6.23
CA GLY A 160 -4.40 -19.96 7.07
C GLY A 160 -5.77 -19.37 6.69
N GLY A 161 -5.89 -18.82 5.49
CA GLY A 161 -7.14 -18.32 4.91
C GLY A 161 -7.20 -16.81 4.70
N VAL A 162 -8.31 -16.34 4.13
CA VAL A 162 -8.54 -14.93 3.76
C VAL A 162 -8.45 -14.00 4.96
N LYS A 163 -9.09 -14.36 6.07
CA LYS A 163 -9.18 -13.50 7.26
C LYS A 163 -7.80 -13.22 7.88
N PRO A 164 -6.91 -14.21 8.11
CA PRO A 164 -5.54 -13.95 8.53
C PRO A 164 -4.76 -12.99 7.62
N VAL A 165 -4.85 -13.17 6.29
CA VAL A 165 -4.17 -12.30 5.31
C VAL A 165 -4.65 -10.86 5.47
N VAL A 166 -5.97 -10.65 5.40
CA VAL A 166 -6.55 -9.30 5.45
C VAL A 166 -6.26 -8.60 6.77
N ILE A 167 -6.48 -9.27 7.91
CA ILE A 167 -6.26 -8.66 9.22
C ILE A 167 -4.78 -8.30 9.42
N THR A 168 -3.86 -9.19 9.01
CA THR A 168 -2.42 -8.95 9.16
C THR A 168 -1.99 -7.78 8.29
N LEU A 169 -2.42 -7.71 7.03
CA LEU A 169 -2.08 -6.61 6.13
C LEU A 169 -2.58 -5.25 6.64
N LEU A 170 -3.83 -5.18 7.09
CA LEU A 170 -4.39 -3.95 7.64
C LEU A 170 -3.70 -3.53 8.95
N LYS A 171 -3.30 -4.50 9.80
CA LYS A 171 -2.47 -4.21 10.98
C LYS A 171 -1.10 -3.63 10.58
N TYR A 172 -0.47 -4.17 9.54
CA TYR A 172 0.80 -3.69 9.01
C TYR A 172 0.70 -2.25 8.52
N ILE A 173 -0.29 -1.95 7.66
CA ILE A 173 -0.52 -0.60 7.14
C ILE A 173 -0.73 0.39 8.28
N ARG A 174 -1.64 0.08 9.21
CA ARG A 174 -1.92 0.94 10.38
C ARG A 174 -0.66 1.22 11.20
N ARG A 175 0.16 0.19 11.42
CA ARG A 175 1.35 0.31 12.25
C ARG A 175 2.46 1.10 11.56
N ILE A 176 2.78 0.77 10.31
CA ILE A 176 3.76 1.52 9.52
C ILE A 176 3.34 2.99 9.42
N THR A 177 2.04 3.26 9.20
CA THR A 177 1.50 4.63 9.17
C THR A 177 1.76 5.37 10.48
N ARG A 178 1.39 4.75 11.62
CA ARG A 178 1.58 5.34 12.94
C ARG A 178 3.06 5.63 13.21
N ASP A 179 3.92 4.69 12.87
CA ASP A 179 5.36 4.82 13.14
C ASP A 179 5.99 5.87 12.20
N ALA A 180 5.54 5.97 10.94
CA ALA A 180 5.93 7.03 10.01
C ALA A 180 5.49 8.43 10.48
N ALA A 181 4.28 8.54 11.00
CA ALA A 181 3.76 9.79 11.56
C ALA A 181 4.53 10.22 12.82
N ALA A 182 5.08 9.26 13.58
CA ALA A 182 5.86 9.51 14.79
C ALA A 182 7.35 9.77 14.54
N VAL A 183 7.86 9.62 13.31
CA VAL A 183 9.24 10.00 12.97
C VAL A 183 9.44 11.48 13.29
N LYS A 184 10.58 11.83 13.90
CA LYS A 184 10.92 13.22 14.21
C LYS A 184 11.05 14.04 12.93
N GLU A 185 10.87 15.35 13.02
CA GLU A 185 11.16 16.23 11.88
C GLU A 185 12.66 16.14 11.52
N PRO A 186 13.00 15.90 10.24
CA PRO A 186 14.40 15.92 9.80
C PRO A 186 15.08 17.23 10.15
N GLN A 187 16.32 17.17 10.63
CA GLN A 187 17.13 18.37 10.85
C GLN A 187 17.64 18.91 9.51
N SER A 188 17.93 18.00 8.58
CA SER A 188 18.25 18.32 7.20
C SER A 188 17.56 17.33 6.26
N TRP A 189 17.01 17.83 5.16
CA TRP A 189 16.45 16.94 4.14
C TRP A 189 17.57 16.41 3.22
N THR A 190 18.39 15.51 3.75
CA THR A 190 19.50 14.86 3.04
C THR A 190 19.44 13.35 3.23
N THR A 191 20.09 12.59 2.33
CA THR A 191 20.16 11.12 2.43
C THR A 191 20.93 10.63 3.65
N CYS A 192 21.72 11.50 4.30
CA CYS A 192 22.46 11.20 5.53
C CYS A 192 21.64 11.38 6.80
N ASP A 193 20.47 12.04 6.74
CA ASP A 193 19.62 12.26 7.91
C ASP A 193 18.85 10.99 8.27
N GLU A 194 18.97 10.54 9.52
CA GLU A 194 18.34 9.31 10.01
C GLU A 194 16.81 9.35 9.93
N SER A 195 16.20 10.54 10.13
CA SER A 195 14.74 10.70 10.04
C SER A 195 14.27 10.58 8.60
N VAL A 196 15.06 11.08 7.63
CA VAL A 196 14.78 10.90 6.19
C VAL A 196 14.87 9.43 5.80
N GLN A 197 15.93 8.74 6.23
CA GLN A 197 16.10 7.30 5.94
C GLN A 197 14.98 6.47 6.56
N LEU A 198 14.60 6.75 7.81
CA LEU A 198 13.52 6.06 8.49
C LEU A 198 12.16 6.30 7.83
N LEU A 199 11.87 7.56 7.45
CA LEU A 199 10.66 7.90 6.71
C LEU A 199 10.63 7.18 5.35
N HIS A 200 11.76 7.11 4.65
CA HIS A 200 11.88 6.35 3.41
C HIS A 200 11.58 4.86 3.58
N PHE A 201 12.11 4.21 4.63
CA PHE A 201 11.78 2.79 4.88
C PHE A 201 10.28 2.58 5.07
N TYR A 202 9.59 3.48 5.78
CA TYR A 202 8.15 3.37 5.97
C TYR A 202 7.36 3.66 4.70
N THR A 203 7.75 4.64 3.87
CA THR A 203 7.05 4.91 2.60
C THR A 203 7.21 3.75 1.62
N VAL A 204 8.40 3.15 1.54
CA VAL A 204 8.62 1.92 0.75
C VAL A 204 7.78 0.76 1.28
N GLY A 205 7.72 0.60 2.61
CA GLY A 205 6.89 -0.43 3.25
C GLY A 205 5.39 -0.26 2.97
N LEU A 206 4.88 0.98 3.02
CA LEU A 206 3.50 1.30 2.65
C LEU A 206 3.24 1.07 1.16
N ASN A 207 4.19 1.43 0.29
CA ASN A 207 4.04 1.23 -1.14
C ASN A 207 3.84 -0.25 -1.46
N TYR A 208 4.71 -1.13 -0.96
CA TYR A 208 4.55 -2.57 -1.16
C TYR A 208 3.31 -3.13 -0.44
N SER A 209 2.93 -2.57 0.70
CA SER A 209 1.70 -2.98 1.38
C SER A 209 0.46 -2.64 0.53
N PHE A 210 0.41 -1.49 -0.12
CA PHE A 210 -0.67 -1.10 -1.03
C PHE A 210 -0.68 -1.92 -2.31
N GLN A 211 0.50 -2.21 -2.89
CA GLN A 211 0.59 -3.10 -4.04
C GLN A 211 0.14 -4.53 -3.70
N PHE A 212 0.51 -5.03 -2.53
CA PHE A 212 0.03 -6.32 -2.04
C PHE A 212 -1.48 -6.32 -1.86
N LEU A 213 -2.02 -5.30 -1.19
CA LEU A 213 -3.45 -5.07 -0.97
C LEU A 213 -4.24 -5.04 -2.30
N GLN A 214 -3.73 -4.32 -3.30
CA GLN A 214 -4.31 -4.24 -4.64
C GLN A 214 -4.28 -5.60 -5.35
N THR A 215 -3.15 -6.30 -5.29
CA THR A 215 -2.98 -7.60 -5.97
C THR A 215 -3.96 -8.64 -5.44
N ILE A 216 -4.05 -8.81 -4.10
CA ILE A 216 -4.99 -9.78 -3.51
C ILE A 216 -6.44 -9.37 -3.72
N SER A 217 -6.74 -8.06 -3.73
CA SER A 217 -8.09 -7.55 -4.00
C SER A 217 -8.51 -7.82 -5.45
N ARG A 218 -7.58 -7.68 -6.40
CA ARG A 218 -7.84 -7.92 -7.82
C ARG A 218 -8.01 -9.41 -8.13
N GLN A 219 -7.11 -10.24 -7.58
CA GLN A 219 -7.03 -11.67 -7.93
C GLN A 219 -8.00 -12.56 -7.13
N ASP A 220 -8.52 -12.12 -5.97
CA ASP A 220 -9.43 -12.94 -5.14
C ASP A 220 -10.63 -12.13 -4.61
N ALA A 221 -11.84 -12.52 -5.02
CA ALA A 221 -13.08 -11.84 -4.64
C ALA A 221 -13.40 -11.93 -3.14
N SER A 222 -13.00 -13.03 -2.48
CA SER A 222 -13.22 -13.20 -1.04
C SER A 222 -12.33 -12.26 -0.23
N CYS A 223 -11.08 -12.08 -0.64
CA CYS A 223 -10.16 -11.09 -0.10
C CYS A 223 -10.73 -9.68 -0.28
N ARG A 224 -11.19 -9.34 -1.49
CA ARG A 224 -11.79 -8.03 -1.77
C ARG A 224 -13.01 -7.73 -0.89
N ALA A 225 -13.95 -8.66 -0.79
CA ALA A 225 -15.12 -8.52 0.07
C ALA A 225 -14.72 -8.34 1.54
N GLN A 226 -13.79 -9.16 2.04
CA GLN A 226 -13.30 -9.07 3.41
C GLN A 226 -12.56 -7.75 3.68
N LEU A 227 -11.76 -7.24 2.72
CA LEU A 227 -11.05 -5.97 2.82
C LEU A 227 -12.02 -4.80 2.97
N ILE A 228 -13.04 -4.73 2.11
CA ILE A 228 -14.07 -3.69 2.16
C ILE A 228 -14.87 -3.77 3.46
N GLN A 229 -15.22 -4.98 3.90
CA GLN A 229 -15.92 -5.19 5.17
C GLN A 229 -15.08 -4.70 6.37
N GLN A 230 -13.76 -4.88 6.34
CA GLN A 230 -12.84 -4.44 7.40
C GLN A 230 -12.45 -2.95 7.26
N GLY A 231 -13.03 -2.21 6.32
CA GLY A 231 -12.80 -0.78 6.15
C GLY A 231 -11.42 -0.44 5.58
N SER A 232 -10.87 -1.31 4.71
CA SER A 232 -9.58 -1.08 4.08
C SER A 232 -9.50 0.24 3.32
N ILE A 233 -10.59 0.65 2.64
CA ILE A 233 -10.61 1.88 1.84
C ILE A 233 -10.44 3.08 2.76
N ARG A 234 -11.23 3.15 3.84
CA ARG A 234 -11.08 4.16 4.89
C ARG A 234 -9.66 4.18 5.46
N MET A 235 -9.10 3.00 5.77
CA MET A 235 -7.73 2.90 6.29
C MET A 235 -6.68 3.47 5.33
N VAL A 236 -6.77 3.19 4.03
CA VAL A 236 -5.83 3.72 3.04
C VAL A 236 -5.96 5.24 2.92
N VAL A 237 -7.19 5.78 2.94
CA VAL A 237 -7.41 7.23 2.96
C VAL A 237 -6.82 7.86 4.21
N ASP A 238 -7.10 7.31 5.40
CA ASP A 238 -6.55 7.77 6.68
C ASP A 238 -5.01 7.74 6.69
N THR A 239 -4.41 6.71 6.10
CA THR A 239 -2.95 6.60 5.93
C THR A 239 -2.41 7.70 5.04
N ILE A 240 -3.00 7.90 3.85
CA ILE A 240 -2.62 8.96 2.92
C ILE A 240 -2.70 10.34 3.60
N THR A 241 -3.77 10.61 4.35
CA THR A 241 -3.93 11.86 5.10
C THR A 241 -2.77 12.11 6.06
N GLN A 242 -2.36 11.09 6.80
CA GLN A 242 -1.32 11.20 7.83
C GLN A 242 0.09 11.34 7.24
N ILE A 243 0.39 10.63 6.14
CA ILE A 243 1.74 10.61 5.58
C ILE A 243 1.99 11.73 4.56
N SER A 244 0.96 12.19 3.83
CA SER A 244 1.15 13.18 2.74
C SER A 244 1.90 14.44 3.18
N PRO A 245 1.57 15.07 4.32
CA PRO A 245 2.29 16.27 4.78
C PRO A 245 3.77 16.01 5.10
N ARG A 246 4.12 14.76 5.46
CA ARG A 246 5.49 14.37 5.80
C ARG A 246 6.32 14.10 4.53
N ILE A 247 5.71 13.53 3.49
CA ILE A 247 6.45 13.01 2.32
C ILE A 247 6.46 13.96 1.13
N LEU A 248 5.55 14.94 1.08
CA LEU A 248 5.45 15.91 -0.01
C LEU A 248 6.17 17.24 0.29
N VAL A 249 7.04 17.24 1.31
CA VAL A 249 7.90 18.40 1.64
C VAL A 249 8.93 18.59 0.53
N GLN A 250 9.00 19.80 -0.03
CA GLN A 250 10.13 20.22 -0.86
C GLN A 250 11.39 20.26 -0.01
N ALA A 251 12.31 19.37 -0.31
CA ALA A 251 13.53 19.19 0.48
C ALA A 251 14.61 20.16 0.00
N ASN A 252 15.23 19.81 -1.12
CA ASN A 252 16.24 20.57 -1.85
C ASN A 252 16.37 19.94 -3.25
N LYS A 253 17.07 20.61 -4.17
CA LYS A 253 17.25 20.10 -5.53
C LYS A 253 17.92 18.73 -5.55
N GLU A 254 18.85 18.42 -4.65
CA GLU A 254 19.62 17.17 -4.72
C GLU A 254 18.79 15.94 -4.31
N LEU A 255 18.16 15.98 -3.13
CA LEU A 255 17.32 14.89 -2.64
C LEU A 255 16.07 14.72 -3.50
N ASP A 256 15.44 15.80 -3.97
CA ASP A 256 14.22 15.69 -4.76
C ASP A 256 14.43 14.94 -6.10
N PHE A 257 15.67 14.92 -6.62
CA PHE A 257 16.06 14.14 -7.80
C PHE A 257 16.74 12.80 -7.48
N ASP A 258 16.83 12.39 -6.21
CA ASP A 258 17.34 11.07 -5.86
C ASP A 258 16.43 9.97 -6.46
N PRO A 259 16.99 8.96 -7.16
CA PRO A 259 16.18 7.95 -7.84
C PRO A 259 15.36 7.08 -6.89
N SER A 260 15.78 6.97 -5.63
CA SER A 260 15.17 6.09 -4.62
C SER A 260 14.41 6.84 -3.53
N MET A 261 14.90 8.01 -3.12
CA MET A 261 14.38 8.79 -1.99
C MET A 261 13.75 10.12 -2.42
N GLY A 262 13.83 10.45 -3.73
CA GLY A 262 13.34 11.71 -4.25
C GLY A 262 11.84 11.85 -4.26
N LEU A 263 11.38 13.03 -4.68
CA LEU A 263 9.96 13.39 -4.63
C LEU A 263 9.10 12.40 -5.44
N ALA A 264 9.61 11.90 -6.56
CA ALA A 264 8.93 10.91 -7.40
C ALA A 264 8.67 9.59 -6.64
N ALA A 265 9.70 9.05 -5.99
CA ALA A 265 9.59 7.83 -5.20
C ALA A 265 8.66 8.03 -3.98
N ARG A 266 8.74 9.21 -3.34
CA ARG A 266 7.83 9.60 -2.25
C ARG A 266 6.39 9.74 -2.71
N GLN A 267 6.13 10.22 -3.93
CA GLN A 267 4.77 10.32 -4.49
C GLN A 267 4.19 8.96 -4.88
N ASN A 268 5.02 7.99 -5.25
CA ASN A 268 4.58 6.67 -5.70
C ASN A 268 3.73 5.93 -4.67
N VAL A 269 4.01 6.10 -3.38
CA VAL A 269 3.17 5.50 -2.31
C VAL A 269 1.72 6.02 -2.34
N LEU A 270 1.52 7.30 -2.69
CA LEU A 270 0.19 7.89 -2.79
C LEU A 270 -0.54 7.33 -4.01
N TRP A 271 0.15 7.22 -5.15
CA TRP A 271 -0.41 6.62 -6.36
C TRP A 271 -0.82 5.17 -6.14
N SER A 272 0.01 4.35 -5.50
CA SER A 272 -0.35 2.97 -5.15
C SER A 272 -1.59 2.92 -4.25
N GLY A 273 -1.70 3.84 -3.29
CA GLY A 273 -2.88 3.94 -2.42
C GLY A 273 -4.15 4.33 -3.18
N TYR A 274 -4.10 5.34 -4.05
CA TYR A 274 -5.26 5.74 -4.87
C TYR A 274 -5.64 4.66 -5.90
N SER A 275 -4.66 4.00 -6.51
CA SER A 275 -4.88 2.90 -7.46
C SER A 275 -5.57 1.72 -6.80
N TYR A 276 -5.19 1.40 -5.55
CA TYR A 276 -5.92 0.42 -4.75
C TYR A 276 -7.38 0.82 -4.57
N ILE A 277 -7.67 2.05 -4.13
CA ILE A 277 -9.04 2.51 -3.88
C ILE A 277 -9.87 2.40 -5.16
N ALA A 278 -9.31 2.84 -6.30
CA ALA A 278 -9.98 2.77 -7.59
C ALA A 278 -10.30 1.32 -8.00
N SER A 279 -9.33 0.41 -7.93
CA SER A 279 -9.55 -1.01 -8.25
C SER A 279 -10.54 -1.66 -7.28
N ALA A 280 -10.43 -1.40 -5.98
CA ALA A 280 -11.32 -1.96 -4.98
C ALA A 280 -12.78 -1.51 -5.21
N ILE A 281 -13.02 -0.25 -5.57
CA ILE A 281 -14.37 0.26 -5.88
C ILE A 281 -14.90 -0.33 -7.19
N ARG A 282 -14.05 -0.38 -8.24
CA ARG A 282 -14.42 -0.87 -9.57
C ARG A 282 -14.82 -2.34 -9.56
N ASP A 283 -14.06 -3.15 -8.85
CA ASP A 283 -14.17 -4.61 -8.90
C ASP A 283 -15.12 -5.17 -7.82
N ALA A 284 -15.66 -4.31 -6.93
CA ALA A 284 -16.56 -4.72 -5.85
C ALA A 284 -18.02 -4.85 -6.30
N ASP A 285 -18.70 -5.86 -5.76
CA ASP A 285 -20.15 -6.03 -5.95
C ASP A 285 -20.96 -4.85 -5.38
N ASP A 286 -20.47 -4.25 -4.28
CA ASP A 286 -21.01 -3.01 -3.69
C ASP A 286 -19.98 -1.88 -3.71
N GLY A 287 -19.71 -1.37 -4.91
CA GLY A 287 -18.85 -0.19 -5.10
C GLY A 287 -19.37 1.06 -4.38
N ILE A 288 -20.70 1.19 -4.17
CA ILE A 288 -21.31 2.33 -3.48
C ILE A 288 -20.81 2.42 -2.04
N THR A 289 -20.78 1.30 -1.31
CA THR A 289 -20.23 1.28 0.05
C THR A 289 -18.75 1.67 0.07
N GLY A 290 -17.96 1.20 -0.90
CA GLY A 290 -16.56 1.60 -1.03
C GLY A 290 -16.37 3.10 -1.25
N VAL A 291 -17.16 3.69 -2.15
CA VAL A 291 -17.16 5.14 -2.42
C VAL A 291 -17.53 5.93 -1.17
N CYS A 292 -18.60 5.55 -0.47
CA CYS A 292 -19.00 6.21 0.77
C CYS A 292 -17.89 6.13 1.84
N GLN A 293 -17.25 4.96 2.01
CA GLN A 293 -16.12 4.82 2.94
C GLN A 293 -14.97 5.77 2.59
N ALA A 294 -14.64 5.93 1.30
CA ALA A 294 -13.58 6.82 0.86
C ALA A 294 -13.91 8.30 1.14
N ILE A 295 -15.13 8.72 0.80
CA ILE A 295 -15.57 10.11 0.96
C ILE A 295 -15.72 10.47 2.44
N ASP A 296 -16.32 9.59 3.24
CA ASP A 296 -16.46 9.78 4.69
C ASP A 296 -15.10 9.80 5.41
N ALA A 297 -14.06 9.18 4.82
CA ALA A 297 -12.68 9.25 5.32
C ALA A 297 -11.92 10.52 4.86
N GLY A 298 -12.54 11.40 4.07
CA GLY A 298 -11.95 12.65 3.63
C GLY A 298 -11.15 12.59 2.33
N LEU A 299 -11.38 11.59 1.47
CA LEU A 299 -10.65 11.44 0.20
C LEU A 299 -10.64 12.72 -0.66
N LEU A 300 -11.79 13.38 -0.80
CA LEU A 300 -11.90 14.61 -1.60
C LEU A 300 -11.06 15.77 -1.04
N GLN A 301 -10.94 15.85 0.29
CA GLN A 301 -10.11 16.87 0.94
C GLN A 301 -8.63 16.59 0.72
N ASN A 302 -8.22 15.33 0.79
CA ASN A 302 -6.84 14.92 0.49
C ASN A 302 -6.46 15.24 -0.95
N LEU A 303 -7.33 14.89 -1.90
CA LEU A 303 -7.10 15.18 -3.32
C LEU A 303 -7.06 16.69 -3.59
N ALA A 304 -7.95 17.47 -2.98
CA ALA A 304 -7.92 18.93 -3.09
C ALA A 304 -6.59 19.53 -2.57
N LYS A 305 -6.07 19.03 -1.45
CA LYS A 305 -4.74 19.43 -0.94
C LYS A 305 -3.61 18.98 -1.86
N ALA A 306 -3.72 17.81 -2.49
CA ALA A 306 -2.71 17.29 -3.41
C ALA A 306 -2.61 18.13 -4.71
N VAL A 307 -3.69 18.78 -5.17
CA VAL A 307 -3.65 19.74 -6.31
C VAL A 307 -2.69 20.90 -6.06
N VAL A 308 -2.46 21.26 -4.80
CA VAL A 308 -1.60 22.37 -4.38
C VAL A 308 -0.14 21.91 -4.19
N CYS A 309 0.14 20.61 -4.26
CA CYS A 309 1.51 20.12 -4.12
C CYS A 309 2.38 20.55 -5.30
N PRO A 310 3.58 21.08 -5.05
CA PRO A 310 4.39 21.70 -6.10
C PRO A 310 4.81 20.68 -7.16
N ALA A 311 4.61 21.02 -8.43
CA ALA A 311 4.96 20.15 -9.55
C ALA A 311 6.45 20.30 -9.88
N HIS A 312 7.33 19.77 -9.03
CA HIS A 312 8.77 19.71 -9.32
C HIS A 312 9.29 18.28 -9.49
N ALA A 313 8.49 17.46 -10.15
CA ALA A 313 8.86 16.10 -10.52
C ALA A 313 9.19 15.96 -12.03
N ASN A 314 8.84 16.95 -12.86
CA ASN A 314 9.01 16.82 -14.32
C ASN A 314 10.28 17.47 -14.86
N ARG A 315 11.35 16.67 -14.98
CA ARG A 315 12.27 16.85 -16.12
C ARG A 315 12.51 15.60 -16.98
N ARG A 316 12.53 14.36 -16.46
CA ARG A 316 12.81 13.19 -17.31
C ARG A 316 12.10 11.86 -16.98
N ASP A 317 11.72 11.58 -15.73
CA ASP A 317 11.45 10.19 -15.33
C ASP A 317 10.02 9.88 -14.82
N HIS A 318 9.05 10.77 -15.04
CA HIS A 318 7.66 10.48 -14.68
C HIS A 318 6.91 9.80 -15.83
N PRO A 319 6.17 8.70 -15.55
CA PRO A 319 5.23 8.17 -16.52
C PRO A 319 4.17 9.24 -16.89
N PRO A 320 3.61 9.21 -18.11
CA PRO A 320 2.63 10.19 -18.55
C PRO A 320 1.47 10.28 -17.54
N ARG A 321 1.16 11.53 -17.14
CA ARG A 321 0.25 11.89 -16.04
C ARG A 321 -1.17 11.29 -16.15
N ASN A 322 -1.57 10.87 -17.35
CA ASN A 322 -2.88 10.29 -17.65
C ASN A 322 -3.07 8.87 -17.09
N CYS A 323 -2.03 8.26 -16.52
CA CYS A 323 -2.06 6.94 -15.88
C CYS A 323 -1.94 7.01 -14.34
N MET A 324 -2.13 8.18 -13.74
CA MET A 324 -2.03 8.33 -12.28
C MET A 324 -3.35 7.94 -11.60
N GLY A 325 -3.26 7.09 -10.57
CA GLY A 325 -4.41 6.48 -9.91
C GLY A 325 -5.36 7.46 -9.21
N ASP A 326 -4.93 8.69 -8.94
CA ASP A 326 -5.76 9.78 -8.39
C ASP A 326 -6.74 10.36 -9.42
N ILE A 327 -6.29 10.59 -10.66
CA ILE A 327 -7.13 11.05 -11.77
C ILE A 327 -8.13 9.97 -12.16
N GLU A 328 -7.67 8.72 -12.28
CA GLU A 328 -8.53 7.56 -12.54
C GLU A 328 -9.62 7.43 -11.47
N LEU A 329 -9.25 7.58 -10.19
CA LEU A 329 -10.18 7.56 -9.07
C LEU A 329 -11.22 8.68 -9.15
N LEU A 330 -10.83 9.91 -9.50
CA LEU A 330 -11.79 11.01 -9.64
C LEU A 330 -12.81 10.77 -10.76
N PHE A 331 -12.36 10.28 -11.93
CA PHE A 331 -13.29 9.91 -12.99
C PHE A 331 -14.22 8.78 -12.57
N LEU A 332 -13.70 7.76 -11.86
CA LEU A 332 -14.52 6.69 -11.32
C LEU A 332 -15.56 7.25 -10.33
N LEU A 333 -15.17 8.10 -9.38
CA LEU A 333 -16.06 8.71 -8.40
C LEU A 333 -17.21 9.49 -9.03
N ALA A 334 -16.96 10.22 -10.11
CA ALA A 334 -18.00 10.98 -10.81
C ALA A 334 -19.16 10.09 -11.28
N THR A 335 -18.90 8.84 -11.67
CA THR A 335 -19.93 7.89 -12.10
C THR A 335 -20.89 7.48 -10.97
N PHE A 336 -20.47 7.64 -9.72
CA PHE A 336 -21.27 7.29 -8.53
C PHE A 336 -22.10 8.46 -7.98
N CYS A 337 -21.97 9.67 -8.54
CA CYS A 337 -22.75 10.85 -8.13
C CYS A 337 -24.26 10.72 -8.39
N ILE A 338 -24.69 9.71 -9.17
CA ILE A 338 -26.11 9.38 -9.37
C ILE A 338 -26.75 8.74 -8.12
N TYR A 339 -25.95 8.18 -7.20
CA TYR A 339 -26.46 7.45 -6.05
C TYR A 339 -26.70 8.38 -4.86
N ASP A 340 -27.93 8.34 -4.34
CA ASP A 340 -28.39 9.14 -3.20
C ASP A 340 -27.45 9.10 -1.98
N ARG A 341 -26.98 7.89 -1.65
CA ARG A 341 -26.08 7.65 -0.51
C ARG A 341 -24.73 8.32 -0.69
N VAL A 342 -24.20 8.32 -1.92
CA VAL A 342 -22.93 8.97 -2.27
C VAL A 342 -23.08 10.48 -2.19
N VAL A 343 -24.15 11.04 -2.77
CA VAL A 343 -24.43 12.48 -2.68
C VAL A 343 -24.57 12.95 -1.23
N ARG A 344 -25.25 12.17 -0.36
CA ARG A 344 -25.34 12.48 1.08
C ARG A 344 -23.97 12.49 1.76
N SER A 345 -23.11 11.52 1.45
CA SER A 345 -21.75 11.45 2.00
C SER A 345 -20.92 12.66 1.56
N ILE A 346 -20.99 13.05 0.29
CA ILE A 346 -20.32 14.25 -0.23
C ILE A 346 -20.85 15.51 0.44
N PHE A 347 -22.18 15.67 0.51
CA PHE A 347 -22.82 16.85 1.11
C PHE A 347 -22.37 17.09 2.55
N ARG A 348 -22.27 16.04 3.36
CA ARG A 348 -21.78 16.13 4.75
C ARG A 348 -20.36 16.70 4.85
N HIS A 349 -19.52 16.44 3.86
CA HIS A 349 -18.11 16.83 3.85
C HIS A 349 -17.83 18.00 2.89
N TRP A 350 -18.86 18.55 2.25
CA TRP A 350 -18.74 19.55 1.19
C TRP A 350 -18.09 20.85 1.65
N PHE A 351 -18.50 21.35 2.83
CA PHE A 351 -17.94 22.57 3.40
C PHE A 351 -16.44 22.45 3.66
N LEU A 352 -15.96 21.28 4.09
CA LEU A 352 -14.55 21.03 4.35
C LEU A 352 -13.70 21.04 3.06
N VAL A 353 -14.28 20.60 1.94
CA VAL A 353 -13.65 20.66 0.62
C VAL A 353 -13.58 22.11 0.11
N GLN A 354 -14.64 22.90 0.32
CA GLN A 354 -14.67 24.32 -0.08
C GLN A 354 -13.73 25.21 0.74
N SER A 355 -13.52 24.89 2.03
CA SER A 355 -12.61 25.64 2.91
C SER A 355 -11.14 25.28 2.72
N ALA A 356 -10.80 24.25 1.94
CA ALA A 356 -9.41 23.97 1.60
C ALA A 356 -8.88 25.11 0.71
N PRO A 357 -7.76 25.78 1.07
CA PRO A 357 -7.22 26.85 0.26
C PRO A 357 -6.83 26.29 -1.11
N MET A 358 -7.61 26.61 -2.14
CA MET A 358 -7.19 26.41 -3.52
C MET A 358 -6.21 27.52 -3.86
N GLU A 359 -4.93 27.32 -3.54
CA GLU A 359 -3.87 28.08 -4.18
C GLU A 359 -3.97 27.87 -5.70
N LYS A 360 -3.53 28.87 -6.48
CA LYS A 360 -3.66 28.82 -7.94
C LYS A 360 -3.01 27.53 -8.47
N PRO A 361 -3.77 26.62 -9.11
CA PRO A 361 -3.21 25.38 -9.60
C PRO A 361 -2.08 25.68 -10.59
N GLU A 362 -0.93 25.02 -10.41
CA GLU A 362 0.16 25.15 -11.36
C GLU A 362 -0.29 24.69 -12.76
N PRO A 363 0.20 25.32 -13.85
CA PRO A 363 -0.33 25.11 -15.20
C PRO A 363 -0.24 23.66 -15.72
N ARG A 364 0.54 22.78 -15.08
CA ARG A 364 0.67 21.36 -15.43
C ARG A 364 -0.25 20.44 -14.62
N ASP A 365 -0.86 20.91 -13.52
CA ASP A 365 -1.81 20.19 -12.65
C ASP A 365 -3.29 20.39 -13.04
N LYS A 366 -3.50 21.01 -14.21
CA LYS A 366 -4.83 21.20 -14.78
C LYS A 366 -5.63 19.90 -14.86
N GLY A 367 -5.01 18.76 -15.14
CA GLY A 367 -5.72 17.46 -15.25
C GLY A 367 -6.41 17.05 -13.95
N LEU A 368 -5.69 17.09 -12.82
CA LEU A 368 -6.25 16.76 -11.50
C LEU A 368 -7.28 17.81 -11.06
N ALA A 369 -6.99 19.10 -11.27
CA ALA A 369 -7.93 20.19 -10.98
C ALA A 369 -9.22 20.11 -11.83
N ILE A 370 -9.11 19.74 -13.11
CA ILE A 370 -10.23 19.53 -14.02
C ILE A 370 -11.06 18.31 -13.58
N ALA A 371 -10.41 17.18 -13.29
CA ALA A 371 -11.09 15.97 -12.82
C ALA A 371 -11.83 16.23 -11.49
N LEU A 372 -11.19 16.94 -10.55
CA LEU A 372 -11.81 17.36 -9.31
C LEU A 372 -12.98 18.32 -9.57
N GLY A 373 -12.81 19.30 -10.45
CA GLY A 373 -13.87 20.20 -10.89
C GLY A 373 -15.06 19.45 -11.49
N PHE A 374 -14.83 18.42 -12.31
CA PHE A 374 -15.89 17.57 -12.85
C PHE A 374 -16.66 16.84 -11.77
N VAL A 375 -15.98 16.24 -10.79
CA VAL A 375 -16.63 15.56 -9.65
C VAL A 375 -17.46 16.57 -8.85
N LEU A 376 -16.90 17.74 -8.55
CA LEU A 376 -17.58 18.78 -7.77
C LEU A 376 -18.82 19.31 -8.51
N THR A 377 -18.71 19.63 -9.80
CA THR A 377 -19.85 20.07 -10.61
C THR A 377 -20.92 18.98 -10.72
N SER A 378 -20.53 17.73 -11.01
CA SER A 378 -21.48 16.59 -11.06
C SER A 378 -22.22 16.41 -9.75
N THR A 379 -21.54 16.65 -8.62
CA THR A 379 -22.16 16.60 -7.30
C THR A 379 -23.14 17.75 -7.11
N ILE A 380 -22.78 18.99 -7.49
CA ILE A 380 -23.67 20.16 -7.40
C ILE A 380 -24.94 19.92 -8.23
N ASP A 381 -24.81 19.39 -9.44
CA ASP A 381 -25.94 19.12 -10.32
C ASP A 381 -26.83 18.01 -9.72
N ALA A 382 -26.24 16.93 -9.21
CA ALA A 382 -26.97 15.88 -8.52
C ALA A 382 -27.73 16.40 -7.28
N MET A 383 -27.13 17.31 -6.50
CA MET A 383 -27.81 17.94 -5.37
C MET A 383 -28.97 18.85 -5.81
N LYS A 384 -28.80 19.62 -6.89
CA LYS A 384 -29.86 20.50 -7.42
C LYS A 384 -31.04 19.70 -7.93
N HIS A 385 -30.81 18.62 -8.68
CA HIS A 385 -31.86 17.74 -9.18
C HIS A 385 -32.61 16.99 -8.09
N ARG A 386 -32.03 16.86 -6.90
CA ARG A 386 -32.65 16.22 -5.73
C ARG A 386 -33.58 17.15 -4.94
N ASN A 387 -33.39 18.46 -5.08
CA ASN A 387 -34.30 19.49 -4.55
C ASN A 387 -35.47 19.79 -5.49
N VAL A 388 -35.48 19.18 -6.69
CA VAL A 388 -36.69 19.08 -7.50
C VAL A 388 -37.47 17.93 -6.89
N GLU A 389 -38.64 18.23 -6.31
CA GLU A 389 -39.56 17.17 -5.84
C GLU A 389 -39.69 16.09 -6.92
N PRO A 390 -39.73 14.80 -6.56
CA PRO A 390 -40.08 13.78 -7.53
C PRO A 390 -41.43 14.19 -8.09
N ILE A 391 -41.46 14.59 -9.36
CA ILE A 391 -42.74 14.86 -10.00
C ILE A 391 -43.43 13.51 -10.01
N ASN A 392 -44.42 13.35 -9.13
CA ASN A 392 -45.33 12.22 -9.11
C ASN A 392 -46.15 12.27 -10.40
N PHE A 393 -45.53 11.92 -11.54
CA PHE A 393 -46.23 11.66 -12.78
C PHE A 393 -46.76 10.23 -12.76
N HIS A 394 -47.77 10.01 -11.90
CA HIS A 394 -48.83 9.05 -12.17
C HIS A 394 -50.17 9.64 -11.71
N GLU A 395 -50.55 10.79 -12.28
CA GLU A 395 -51.97 11.04 -12.54
C GLU A 395 -52.36 10.22 -13.77
N TYR A 396 -52.87 9.01 -13.55
CA TYR A 396 -53.78 8.40 -14.53
C TYR A 396 -55.05 9.27 -14.55
N ARG A 397 -55.06 10.29 -15.41
CA ARG A 397 -56.31 10.92 -15.84
C ARG A 397 -57.05 9.92 -16.72
N CYS A 398 -57.91 9.11 -16.10
CA CYS A 398 -58.99 8.48 -16.82
C CYS A 398 -60.00 9.57 -17.17
N SER A 399 -60.02 10.01 -18.43
CA SER A 399 -61.04 10.90 -18.96
C SER A 399 -61.74 10.24 -20.15
N GLY A 400 -62.83 9.55 -19.84
CA GLY A 400 -64.03 9.42 -20.68
C GLY A 400 -64.09 8.27 -21.71
N PRO A 401 -65.26 8.03 -22.32
CA PRO A 401 -66.48 8.86 -22.28
C PRO A 401 -67.74 8.11 -21.79
N GLY A 402 -68.69 8.86 -21.25
CA GLY A 402 -70.09 8.45 -21.29
C GLY A 402 -70.56 8.44 -22.74
N VAL A 403 -71.17 7.34 -23.16
CA VAL A 403 -72.13 7.30 -24.26
C VAL A 403 -73.37 6.59 -23.71
N ARG A 404 -74.49 7.29 -23.87
CA ARG A 404 -75.91 6.90 -23.77
C ARG A 404 -76.25 5.48 -23.33
#